data_AF-A0A7X6YM30-F1
#
_entry.id   AF-A0A7X6YM30-F1
#
_cell.length_a   1.000
_cell.length_b   1.000
_cell.length_c   1.000
_cell.angle_alpha   90.00
_cell.angle_beta   90.00
_cell.angle_gamma   90.00
#
_symmetry.space_group_name_H-M   'P 1'
#
loop_
_entity.id
_entity.type
_entity.pdbx_description
1 polymer ?
#
loop_
_entity_poly.entity_id
_entity_poly.type
_entity_poly.pdbx_seq_one_letter_code
_entity_poly.pdbx_strand_id
1 'polypeptide(L)'
;MARVKTFLIYLILIVIFFIFSNVMIYVAINTTYKYKSVEINTAIPTKVEVQATSINGFAKAKINNNTENSIENKYLKVQCYSQHDILMGTKYIKIDKIEAKEEKEFEVHFNYNKVEKAVISITDEEQVEADKVPEADRVSDSQRGIATIISALILLYFI
;
A
#
# COMPACT_ATOMS: atom_id res chain seq x y z
N MET A 1 4.12 -11.69 -51.08
CA MET A 1 5.13 -11.90 -50.01
C MET A 1 5.41 -10.65 -49.18
N ALA A 2 5.60 -9.47 -49.78
CA ALA A 2 5.90 -8.25 -49.02
C ALA A 2 4.88 -7.93 -47.91
N ARG A 3 3.57 -7.97 -48.22
CA ARG A 3 2.49 -7.68 -47.24
C ARG A 3 2.44 -8.65 -46.06
N VAL A 4 2.74 -9.94 -46.27
CA VAL A 4 2.77 -10.95 -45.20
C VAL A 4 3.98 -10.74 -44.28
N LYS A 5 5.13 -10.35 -44.86
CA LYS A 5 6.32 -9.97 -44.08
C LYS A 5 6.05 -8.73 -43.24
N THR A 6 5.37 -7.72 -43.80
CA THR A 6 4.95 -6.52 -43.06
C THR A 6 4.01 -6.89 -41.90
N PHE A 7 3.02 -7.75 -42.15
CA PHE A 7 2.10 -8.23 -41.11
C PHE A 7 2.84 -8.97 -39.97
N LEU A 8 3.79 -9.84 -40.31
CA LEU A 8 4.59 -10.57 -39.33
C LEU A 8 5.47 -9.62 -38.49
N ILE A 9 6.03 -8.58 -39.09
CA ILE A 9 6.78 -7.54 -38.36
C ILE A 9 5.89 -6.81 -37.36
N TYR A 10 4.66 -6.44 -37.75
CA TYR A 10 3.72 -5.81 -36.81
C TYR A 10 3.35 -6.74 -35.65
N LEU A 11 3.13 -8.03 -35.93
CA LEU A 11 2.87 -9.03 -34.88
C LEU A 11 4.04 -9.12 -33.89
N ILE A 12 5.28 -9.19 -34.39
CA ILE A 12 6.47 -9.19 -33.54
C ILE A 12 6.59 -7.89 -32.73
N LEU A 13 6.33 -6.73 -33.34
CA LEU A 13 6.36 -5.45 -32.63
C LEU A 13 5.36 -5.40 -31.48
N ILE A 14 4.14 -5.93 -31.67
CA ILE A 14 3.13 -6.02 -30.60
C ILE A 14 3.64 -6.90 -29.46
N VAL A 15 4.22 -8.06 -29.76
CA VAL A 15 4.77 -8.97 -28.74
C VAL A 15 5.92 -8.31 -27.97
N ILE A 16 6.85 -7.65 -28.67
CA ILE A 16 7.96 -6.92 -28.03
C ILE A 16 7.40 -5.79 -27.15
N PHE A 17 6.46 -4.99 -27.67
CA PHE A 17 5.85 -3.90 -26.90
C PHE A 17 5.11 -4.41 -25.66
N PHE A 18 4.45 -5.56 -25.75
CA PHE A 18 3.80 -6.20 -24.61
C PHE A 18 4.82 -6.58 -23.53
N ILE A 19 5.92 -7.24 -23.90
CA ILE A 19 6.98 -7.61 -22.95
C ILE A 19 7.60 -6.35 -22.33
N PHE A 20 7.94 -5.36 -23.16
CA PHE A 20 8.49 -4.08 -22.72
C PHE A 20 7.57 -3.36 -21.73
N SER A 21 6.27 -3.30 -22.03
CA SER A 21 5.27 -2.66 -21.17
C SER A 21 5.18 -3.34 -19.81
N ASN A 22 5.18 -4.67 -19.77
CA ASN A 22 5.17 -5.42 -18.50
C ASN A 22 6.40 -5.11 -17.65
N VAL A 23 7.60 -5.05 -18.27
CA VAL A 23 8.83 -4.68 -17.56
C VAL A 23 8.74 -3.25 -17.02
N MET A 24 8.28 -2.30 -17.83
CA MET A 24 8.12 -0.90 -17.41
C MET A 24 7.13 -0.75 -16.26
N ILE A 25 5.98 -1.42 -16.32
CA ILE A 25 4.97 -1.40 -15.26
C ILE A 25 5.56 -1.95 -13.95
N TYR A 26 6.26 -3.07 -14.03
CA TYR A 26 6.93 -3.67 -12.86
C TYR A 26 7.93 -2.71 -12.23
N VAL A 27 8.78 -2.07 -13.03
CA VAL A 27 9.75 -1.08 -12.54
C VAL A 27 9.04 0.13 -11.92
N ALA A 28 8.01 0.66 -12.58
CA ALA A 28 7.27 1.82 -12.10
C ALA A 28 6.61 1.57 -10.73
N ILE A 29 5.99 0.40 -10.54
CA ILE A 29 5.37 0.04 -9.26
C ILE A 29 6.43 -0.04 -8.17
N ASN A 30 7.48 -0.85 -8.37
CA ASN A 30 8.48 -1.10 -7.32
C ASN A 30 9.31 0.13 -6.95
N THR A 31 9.58 1.03 -7.91
CA THR A 31 10.32 2.27 -7.63
C THR A 31 9.50 3.32 -6.89
N THR A 32 8.17 3.21 -6.90
CA THR A 32 7.29 4.17 -6.23
C THR A 32 7.14 3.88 -4.74
N TYR A 33 7.24 2.61 -4.33
CA TYR A 33 7.22 2.25 -2.92
C TYR A 33 8.52 2.69 -2.24
N LYS A 34 8.39 3.51 -1.19
CA LYS A 34 9.52 3.99 -0.40
C LYS A 34 9.31 3.68 1.07
N TYR A 35 10.39 3.32 1.75
CA TYR A 35 10.40 3.16 3.19
C TYR A 35 10.02 4.47 3.88
N LYS A 36 9.12 4.38 4.87
CA LYS A 36 8.61 5.50 5.64
C LYS A 36 9.11 5.46 7.08
N SER A 37 9.02 6.60 7.77
CA SER A 37 9.40 6.68 9.17
C SER A 37 8.45 5.83 10.02
N VAL A 38 8.98 5.09 10.99
CA VAL A 38 8.18 4.24 11.87
C VAL A 38 8.49 4.56 13.32
N GLU A 39 7.44 4.77 14.10
CA GLU A 39 7.48 4.92 15.56
C GLU A 39 6.75 3.72 16.19
N ILE A 40 7.41 3.05 17.14
CA ILE A 40 6.89 1.83 17.76
C ILE A 40 6.56 2.13 19.22
N ASN A 41 5.26 2.18 19.52
CA ASN A 41 4.70 2.47 20.83
C ASN A 41 4.07 1.21 21.43
N THR A 42 4.90 0.19 21.66
CA THR A 42 4.50 -1.06 22.31
C THR A 42 5.64 -1.59 23.19
N ALA A 43 5.28 -2.23 24.30
CA ALA A 43 6.24 -2.93 25.15
C ALA A 43 6.66 -4.29 24.56
N ILE A 44 5.92 -4.82 23.58
CA ILE A 44 6.18 -6.12 22.98
C ILE A 44 7.24 -5.95 21.87
N PRO A 45 8.32 -6.75 21.87
CA PRO A 45 9.34 -6.71 20.83
C PRO A 45 8.73 -6.87 19.44
N THR A 46 8.76 -5.80 18.65
CA THR A 46 8.15 -5.76 17.32
C THR A 46 9.13 -5.13 16.34
N LYS A 47 9.40 -5.80 15.21
CA LYS A 47 10.08 -5.19 14.07
C LYS A 47 9.03 -4.75 13.06
N VAL A 48 9.10 -3.51 12.61
CA VAL A 48 8.11 -2.99 11.66
C VAL A 48 8.80 -2.29 10.50
N GLU A 49 8.35 -2.63 9.30
CA GLU A 49 8.73 -1.97 8.06
C GLU A 49 7.47 -1.43 7.39
N VAL A 50 7.50 -0.16 6.99
CA VAL A 50 6.39 0.47 6.26
C VAL A 50 6.90 1.00 4.95
N GLN A 51 6.25 0.59 3.86
CA GLN A 51 6.50 1.11 2.52
C GLN A 51 5.23 1.73 1.96
N ALA A 52 5.33 2.94 1.44
CA ALA A 52 4.19 3.64 0.86
C ALA A 52 4.58 4.38 -0.43
N THR A 53 3.61 4.43 -1.33
CA THR A 53 3.53 5.32 -2.48
C THR A 53 2.80 6.62 -2.08
N SER A 54 2.50 7.48 -3.05
CA SER A 54 1.69 8.67 -2.83
C SER A 54 0.22 8.40 -2.50
N ILE A 55 -0.30 7.18 -2.73
CA ILE A 55 -1.74 6.86 -2.65
C ILE A 55 -2.07 5.60 -1.82
N ASN A 56 -1.08 4.74 -1.59
CA ASN A 56 -1.27 3.49 -0.86
C ASN A 56 0.05 3.00 -0.26
N GLY A 57 -0.01 1.97 0.57
CA GLY A 57 1.16 1.37 1.16
C GLY A 57 0.85 0.08 1.87
N PHE A 58 1.88 -0.50 2.47
CA PHE A 58 1.75 -1.64 3.37
C PHE A 58 2.70 -1.51 4.56
N ALA A 59 2.30 -2.12 5.67
CA ALA A 59 3.09 -2.26 6.89
C ALA A 59 3.29 -3.74 7.17
N LYS A 60 4.55 -4.16 7.32
CA LYS A 60 4.95 -5.50 7.76
C LYS A 60 5.41 -5.42 9.20
N ALA A 61 4.70 -6.07 10.10
CA ALA A 61 5.02 -6.14 11.52
C ALA A 61 5.35 -7.58 11.91
N LYS A 62 6.48 -7.76 12.59
CA LYS A 62 6.96 -9.03 13.09
C LYS A 62 7.00 -8.95 14.60
N ILE A 63 6.04 -9.62 15.24
CA ILE A 63 5.82 -9.59 16.68
C ILE A 63 6.49 -10.83 17.28
N ASN A 64 7.39 -10.62 18.23
CA ASN A 64 8.07 -11.69 18.94
C ASN A 64 7.59 -11.74 20.41
N ASN A 65 6.98 -12.86 20.78
CA ASN A 65 6.54 -13.11 22.15
C ASN A 65 7.65 -13.76 22.98
N ASN A 66 8.51 -12.93 23.58
CA ASN A 66 9.56 -13.42 24.49
C ASN A 66 9.05 -13.86 25.88
N THR A 67 7.74 -13.80 26.14
CA THR A 67 7.17 -14.13 27.45
C THR A 67 6.79 -15.61 27.55
N GLU A 68 6.48 -16.06 28.78
CA GLU A 68 6.01 -17.43 29.04
C GLU A 68 4.50 -17.60 28.82
N ASN A 69 3.77 -16.50 28.59
CA ASN A 69 2.32 -16.51 28.36
C ASN A 69 2.02 -16.26 26.89
N SER A 70 0.88 -16.76 26.40
CA SER A 70 0.38 -16.44 25.06
C SER A 70 -0.11 -14.98 24.98
N ILE A 71 0.09 -14.35 23.83
CA ILE A 71 -0.56 -13.08 23.47
C ILE A 71 -1.83 -13.42 22.70
N GLU A 72 -2.99 -13.07 23.26
CA GLU A 72 -4.30 -13.42 22.69
C GLU A 72 -5.22 -12.22 22.64
N ASN A 73 -6.11 -12.22 21.65
CA ASN A 73 -7.21 -11.25 21.48
C ASN A 73 -6.77 -9.77 21.57
N LYS A 74 -5.61 -9.45 20.98
CA LYS A 74 -5.13 -8.08 20.85
C LYS A 74 -5.27 -7.59 19.41
N TYR A 75 -5.07 -6.30 19.21
CA TYR A 75 -5.06 -5.67 17.90
C TYR A 75 -3.75 -4.94 17.67
N LEU A 76 -3.14 -5.19 16.51
CA LEU A 76 -2.08 -4.35 15.97
C LEU A 76 -2.72 -3.12 15.35
N LYS A 77 -2.51 -1.96 15.97
CA LYS A 77 -2.98 -0.64 15.50
C LYS A 77 -1.86 0.03 14.70
N VAL A 78 -2.17 0.36 13.45
CA VAL A 78 -1.29 1.08 12.52
C VAL A 78 -1.91 2.43 12.21
N GLN A 79 -1.33 3.51 12.71
CA GLN A 79 -1.75 4.88 12.42
C GLN A 79 -0.81 5.49 11.37
N CYS A 80 -1.37 5.96 10.26
CA CYS A 80 -0.60 6.56 9.18
C CYS A 80 -0.71 8.09 9.23
N TYR A 81 0.42 8.78 9.16
CA TYR A 81 0.53 10.24 9.23
C TYR A 81 1.18 10.80 7.97
N SER A 82 0.73 11.99 7.58
CA SER A 82 1.38 12.79 6.53
C SER A 82 2.68 13.44 7.04
N GLN A 83 3.39 14.13 6.14
CA GLN A 83 4.58 14.92 6.49
C GLN A 83 4.32 16.00 7.56
N HIS A 84 3.07 16.47 7.69
CA HIS A 84 2.68 17.51 8.64
C HIS A 84 2.04 16.95 9.90
N ASP A 85 2.31 15.68 10.24
CA ASP A 85 1.76 14.98 11.40
C ASP A 85 0.22 14.93 11.45
N ILE A 86 -0.44 15.03 10.28
CA ILE A 86 -1.88 14.87 10.15
C ILE A 86 -2.20 13.37 10.03
N LEU A 87 -3.13 12.86 10.83
CA LEU A 87 -3.62 11.48 10.77
C LEU A 87 -4.38 11.25 9.45
N MET A 88 -3.84 10.39 8.59
CA MET A 88 -4.43 9.99 7.31
C MET A 88 -5.40 8.81 7.47
N GLY A 89 -5.16 7.97 8.48
CA GLY A 89 -6.12 6.96 8.91
C GLY A 89 -5.49 5.89 9.78
N THR A 90 -6.35 5.01 10.28
CA THR A 90 -5.97 3.92 11.19
C THR A 90 -6.42 2.57 10.66
N LYS A 91 -5.53 1.57 10.73
CA LYS A 91 -5.84 0.16 10.47
C LYS A 91 -5.62 -0.68 11.71
N TYR A 92 -6.49 -1.67 11.89
CA TYR A 92 -6.40 -2.66 12.94
C TYR A 92 -6.25 -4.05 12.33
N ILE A 93 -5.34 -4.87 12.86
CA ILE A 93 -5.24 -6.30 12.57
C ILE A 93 -5.46 -7.05 13.87
N LYS A 94 -6.40 -8.00 13.87
CA LYS A 94 -6.60 -8.88 15.01
C LYS A 94 -5.42 -9.86 15.14
N ILE A 95 -4.88 -9.94 16.34
CA ILE A 95 -3.91 -10.93 16.78
C ILE A 95 -4.70 -11.99 17.57
N ASP A 96 -5.10 -13.08 16.91
CA ASP A 96 -5.87 -14.14 17.56
C ASP A 96 -5.08 -14.80 18.69
N LYS A 97 -3.92 -15.35 18.34
CA LYS A 97 -2.98 -15.98 19.27
C LYS A 97 -1.55 -15.95 18.72
N ILE A 98 -0.60 -15.69 19.62
CA ILE A 98 0.84 -15.91 19.48
C ILE A 98 1.27 -16.69 20.73
N GLU A 99 1.74 -17.92 20.58
CA GLU A 99 2.17 -18.76 21.68
C GLU A 99 3.39 -18.18 22.39
N ALA A 100 3.68 -18.69 23.59
CA ALA A 100 4.89 -18.34 24.32
C ALA A 100 6.14 -18.69 23.49
N LYS A 101 7.10 -17.78 23.40
CA LYS A 101 8.34 -17.93 22.62
C LYS A 101 8.11 -18.10 21.10
N GLU A 102 6.92 -17.75 20.61
CA GLU A 102 6.60 -17.74 19.19
C GLU A 102 6.78 -16.34 18.58
N GLU A 103 7.07 -16.33 17.28
CA GLU A 103 7.15 -15.13 16.46
C GLU A 103 6.14 -15.22 15.32
N LYS A 104 5.41 -14.14 15.07
CA LYS A 104 4.39 -14.08 14.02
C LYS A 104 4.49 -12.80 13.22
N GLU A 105 4.35 -12.95 11.90
CA GLU A 105 4.39 -11.85 10.93
C GLU A 105 2.97 -11.46 10.51
N PHE A 106 2.76 -10.16 10.38
CA PHE A 106 1.50 -9.52 9.98
C PHE A 106 1.79 -8.52 8.87
N GLU A 107 0.95 -8.52 7.84
CA GLU A 107 1.00 -7.54 6.75
C GLU A 107 -0.34 -6.82 6.67
N VAL A 108 -0.31 -5.49 6.65
CA VAL A 108 -1.49 -4.65 6.42
C VAL A 108 -1.29 -3.77 5.22
N HIS A 109 -2.27 -3.79 4.32
CA HIS A 109 -2.37 -2.83 3.23
C HIS A 109 -3.28 -1.67 3.63
N PHE A 110 -2.90 -0.46 3.21
CA PHE A 110 -3.67 0.75 3.40
C PHE A 110 -3.70 1.60 2.14
N ASN A 111 -4.81 2.31 1.95
CA ASN A 111 -5.05 3.21 0.81
C ASN A 111 -5.15 4.65 1.32
N TYR A 112 -4.05 5.15 1.88
CA TYR A 112 -3.95 6.50 2.42
C TYR A 112 -2.97 7.31 1.59
N ASN A 113 -3.33 8.57 1.32
CA ASN A 113 -2.51 9.45 0.51
C ASN A 113 -1.32 9.99 1.32
N LYS A 114 -0.17 10.14 0.65
CA LYS A 114 1.03 10.85 1.13
C LYS A 114 1.44 10.48 2.57
N VAL A 115 1.43 9.20 2.89
CA VAL A 115 1.91 8.71 4.19
C VAL A 115 3.43 8.87 4.26
N GLU A 116 3.92 9.60 5.26
CA GLU A 116 5.36 9.79 5.51
C GLU A 116 5.82 9.16 6.83
N LYS A 117 4.90 8.94 7.76
CA LYS A 117 5.16 8.35 9.07
C LYS A 117 4.07 7.34 9.43
N ALA A 118 4.46 6.26 10.12
CA ALA A 118 3.53 5.32 10.73
C ALA A 118 3.83 5.15 12.22
N VAL A 119 2.78 5.14 13.05
CA VAL A 119 2.87 4.85 14.48
C VAL A 119 2.18 3.51 14.74
N ILE A 120 2.90 2.60 15.38
CA ILE A 120 2.47 1.23 15.61
C ILE A 120 2.27 1.01 17.10
N SER A 121 1.14 0.44 17.47
CA SER A 121 0.84 0.07 18.86
C SER A 121 0.05 -1.22 18.92
N ILE A 122 0.04 -1.87 20.08
CA ILE A 122 -0.79 -3.04 20.34
C ILE A 122 -1.82 -2.63 21.39
N THR A 123 -3.10 -2.83 21.11
CA THR A 123 -4.22 -2.44 21.96
C THR A 123 -5.19 -3.60 22.16
N ASP A 124 -6.00 -3.54 23.20
CA ASP A 124 -6.99 -4.56 23.53
C ASP A 124 -8.32 -4.34 22.78
N GLU A 125 -8.58 -3.12 22.29
CA GLU A 125 -9.83 -2.76 21.62
C GLU A 125 -9.61 -2.11 20.25
N GLU A 126 -10.46 -2.46 19.28
CA GLU A 126 -10.58 -1.73 18.04
C GLU A 126 -11.35 -0.43 18.30
N GLN A 127 -10.64 0.70 18.30
CA GLN A 127 -11.28 2.01 18.36
C GLN A 127 -11.58 2.49 16.94
N VAL A 128 -12.86 2.57 16.59
CA VAL A 128 -13.32 3.16 15.34
C VAL A 128 -13.24 4.69 15.46
N GLU A 129 -12.03 5.24 15.35
CA GLU A 129 -11.89 6.68 15.17
C GLU A 129 -12.30 7.05 13.75
N ALA A 130 -13.28 7.95 13.61
CA ALA A 130 -13.65 8.50 12.31
C ALA A 130 -12.46 9.28 11.74
N ASP A 131 -11.88 8.77 10.65
CA ASP A 131 -10.74 9.35 9.94
C ASP A 131 -10.97 10.85 9.64
N LYS A 132 -10.34 11.74 10.43
CA LYS A 132 -10.38 13.20 10.20
C LYS A 132 -9.33 13.59 9.17
N VAL A 133 -9.50 13.16 7.92
CA VAL A 133 -8.64 13.63 6.82
C VAL A 133 -9.13 15.01 6.34
N PRO A 134 -8.31 16.08 6.40
CA PRO A 134 -8.67 17.38 5.86
C PRO A 134 -8.93 17.32 4.35
N GLU A 135 -9.89 18.11 3.85
CA GLU A 135 -10.30 18.13 2.43
C GLU A 135 -9.12 18.34 1.46
N ALA A 136 -8.06 19.04 1.88
CA ALA A 136 -6.89 19.33 1.05
C ALA A 136 -6.03 18.09 0.70
N ASP A 137 -6.10 17.02 1.49
CA ASP A 137 -5.33 15.78 1.26
C ASP A 137 -6.16 14.65 0.63
N ARG A 138 -7.46 14.88 0.44
CA ARG A 138 -8.34 14.03 -0.36
C ARG A 138 -8.10 14.35 -1.84
N VAL A 139 -7.12 13.69 -2.47
CA VAL A 139 -7.05 13.69 -3.94
C VAL A 139 -8.32 12.99 -4.42
N SER A 140 -9.31 13.79 -4.80
CA SER A 140 -10.63 13.30 -5.19
C SER A 140 -10.52 12.31 -6.36
N ASP A 141 -11.26 11.21 -6.26
CA ASP A 141 -11.52 10.27 -7.35
C ASP A 141 -11.99 10.97 -8.65
N SER A 142 -12.43 12.23 -8.56
CA SER A 142 -12.74 13.12 -9.67
C SER A 142 -11.61 13.25 -10.69
N GLN A 143 -10.34 13.38 -10.27
CA GLN A 143 -9.23 13.51 -11.23
C GLN A 143 -9.00 12.23 -12.03
N ARG A 144 -9.18 11.06 -11.38
CA ARG A 144 -9.14 9.76 -12.07
C ARG A 144 -10.28 9.66 -13.08
N GLY A 145 -11.50 10.02 -12.69
CA GLY A 145 -12.67 10.06 -13.60
C GLY A 145 -12.46 10.96 -14.82
N ILE A 146 -11.90 12.14 -14.64
CA ILE A 146 -11.61 13.07 -15.74
C ILE A 146 -10.57 12.48 -16.70
N ALA A 147 -9.52 11.85 -16.17
CA ALA A 147 -8.51 11.20 -17.01
C ALA A 147 -9.08 10.04 -17.84
N THR A 148 -10.00 9.24 -17.28
CA THR A 148 -10.70 8.19 -18.02
C THR A 148 -11.63 8.74 -19.10
N ILE A 149 -12.30 9.87 -18.83
CA ILE A 149 -13.17 10.53 -19.83
C ILE A 149 -12.32 11.08 -20.99
N ILE A 150 -11.20 11.73 -20.68
CA ILE A 150 -10.28 12.25 -21.70
C ILE A 150 -9.70 11.11 -22.55
N SER A 151 -9.27 10.01 -21.94
CA SER A 151 -8.73 8.87 -22.69
C SER A 151 -9.79 8.22 -23.59
N ALA A 152 -11.03 8.11 -23.14
CA ALA A 152 -12.14 7.61 -23.94
C ALA A 152 -12.46 8.53 -25.14
N LEU A 153 -12.42 9.85 -24.95
CA LEU A 153 -12.62 10.82 -26.04
C LEU A 153 -11.51 10.77 -27.09
N ILE A 154 -10.25 10.57 -26.67
CA ILE A 154 -9.13 10.41 -27.59
C ILE A 154 -9.30 9.12 -28.41
N LEU A 155 -9.70 8.01 -27.79
CA LEU A 155 -9.94 6.75 -28.51
C LEU A 155 -11.06 6.89 -29.55
N LEU A 156 -12.12 7.62 -29.23
CA LEU A 156 -13.23 7.90 -30.16
C LEU A 156 -12.82 8.79 -31.34
N TYR A 157 -11.78 9.63 -31.21
CA TYR A 157 -11.28 10.45 -32.32
C TYR A 157 -10.50 9.62 -33.36
N PHE A 158 -9.95 8.47 -32.97
CA PHE A 158 -9.16 7.60 -33.85
C PHE A 158 -9.95 6.40 -34.42
N ILE A 159 -11.24 6.30 -34.12
CA ILE A 159 -12.20 5.32 -34.66
C ILE A 159 -13.07 6.00 -35.71
#